data_AF-A0A3Q7YA54-F1
#
_entry.id   AF-A0A3Q7YA54-F1
#
_cell.length_a   1.000
_cell.length_b   1.000
_cell.length_c   1.000
_cell.angle_alpha   90.00
_cell.angle_beta   90.00
_cell.angle_gamma   90.00
#
_symmetry.space_group_name_H-M   'P 1'
#
loop_
_entity.id
_entity.type
_entity.pdbx_description
1 polymer ?
#
loop_
_entity_poly.entity_id
_entity_poly.type
_entity_poly.pdbx_seq_one_letter_code
_entity_poly.pdbx_strand_id
1 'polypeptide(L)'
;MYDNWKLVPSTRKNENFKDKIQSKFVVDDEDNKKYILSSLGKKWQDARCRLFKKFYKWDLSLEENLQYYPRSINEDHWTIFVQYRRKTDTMEKADKNAANREMYSICHKKSDRSFVNDEAKEKYKQLQAEIGKTHSPNEAFVNVFGKEHPAYVRCMRLGITPSQITTSTSHSA
;
A
#
# COMPACT_ATOMS: atom_id res chain seq x y z
N MET A 1 -5.31 17.59 13.52
CA MET A 1 -4.49 16.43 13.05
C MET A 1 -4.14 16.68 11.58
N TYR A 2 -2.99 16.23 11.07
CA TYR A 2 -2.62 16.44 9.65
C TYR A 2 -3.04 15.26 8.78
N ASP A 3 -3.38 15.50 7.50
CA ASP A 3 -3.78 14.44 6.56
C ASP A 3 -2.59 13.52 6.22
N ASN A 4 -1.39 14.09 6.06
CA ASN A 4 -0.18 13.41 5.63
C ASN A 4 1.03 13.81 6.49
N TRP A 5 1.94 12.88 6.76
CA TRP A 5 3.22 13.16 7.45
C TRP A 5 4.00 14.27 6.75
N LYS A 6 3.95 14.35 5.43
CA LYS A 6 4.59 15.43 4.65
C LYS A 6 4.04 16.82 5.00
N LEU A 7 2.77 16.92 5.37
CA LEU A 7 2.10 18.17 5.76
C LEU A 7 2.35 18.57 7.22
N VAL A 8 2.87 17.65 8.04
CA VAL A 8 3.30 18.00 9.40
C VAL A 8 4.49 18.97 9.28
N PRO A 9 4.43 20.16 9.92
CA PRO A 9 5.47 21.17 9.83
C PRO A 9 6.86 20.62 10.18
N SER A 10 7.86 20.97 9.37
CA SER A 10 9.24 20.55 9.59
C SER A 10 9.78 21.07 10.92
N THR A 11 9.36 22.26 11.35
CA THR A 11 9.68 22.82 12.68
C THR A 11 9.26 21.86 13.79
N ARG A 12 8.00 21.44 13.80
CA ARG A 12 7.45 20.49 14.77
C ARG A 12 8.16 19.14 14.75
N LYS A 13 8.53 18.63 13.56
CA LYS A 13 9.31 17.39 13.44
C LYS A 13 10.70 17.53 14.05
N ASN A 14 11.37 18.65 13.77
CA ASN A 14 12.71 18.94 14.23
C ASN A 14 12.75 19.19 15.74
N GLU A 15 11.76 19.89 16.29
CA GLU A 15 11.59 20.04 17.74
C GLU A 15 11.42 18.68 18.41
N ASN A 16 10.52 17.83 17.90
CA ASN A 16 10.33 16.50 18.48
C ASN A 16 11.61 15.64 18.39
N PHE A 17 12.35 15.76 17.28
CA PHE A 17 13.63 15.09 17.12
C PHE A 17 14.65 15.57 18.16
N LYS A 18 14.81 16.89 18.33
CA LYS A 18 15.70 17.48 19.34
C LYS A 18 15.32 17.04 20.75
N ASP A 19 14.04 17.22 21.12
CA ASP A 19 13.56 17.02 22.49
C ASP A 19 13.50 15.56 22.91
N LYS A 20 13.20 14.64 21.98
CA LYS A 20 12.97 13.21 22.30
C LYS A 20 14.10 12.28 21.88
N ILE A 21 14.79 12.60 20.80
CA ILE A 21 15.85 11.75 20.24
C ILE A 21 17.22 12.28 20.67
N GLN A 22 17.54 13.54 20.37
CA GLN A 22 18.86 14.10 20.73
C GLN A 22 19.05 14.26 22.24
N SER A 23 17.98 14.30 23.03
CA SER A 23 18.07 14.25 24.49
C SER A 23 18.56 12.90 25.05
N LYS A 24 18.55 11.83 24.24
CA LYS A 24 18.92 10.47 24.66
C LYS A 24 20.04 9.85 23.84
N PHE A 25 20.22 10.31 22.61
CA PHE A 25 21.14 9.74 21.64
C PHE A 25 21.94 10.86 20.96
N VAL A 26 23.24 10.65 20.79
CA VAL A 26 24.06 11.54 19.96
C VAL A 26 23.78 11.20 18.50
N VAL A 27 23.20 12.16 17.78
CA VAL A 27 22.87 12.03 16.35
C VAL A 27 23.23 13.35 15.69
N ASP A 28 24.42 13.37 15.09
CA ASP A 28 25.06 14.60 14.59
C ASP A 28 25.17 14.63 13.06
N ASP A 29 24.83 13.52 12.39
CA ASP A 29 24.81 13.44 10.92
C ASP A 29 23.37 13.53 10.35
N GLU A 30 23.27 14.11 9.16
CA GLU A 30 21.98 14.34 8.51
C GLU A 30 21.35 13.04 7.95
N ASP A 31 22.13 12.01 7.62
CA ASP A 31 21.62 10.75 7.08
C ASP A 31 20.85 9.96 8.14
N ASN A 32 21.41 9.82 9.34
CA ASN A 32 20.73 9.18 10.47
C ASN A 32 19.50 9.97 10.89
N LYS A 33 19.57 11.30 10.93
CA LYS A 33 18.41 12.15 11.19
C LYS A 33 17.30 11.93 10.16
N LYS A 34 17.64 11.90 8.87
CA LYS A 34 16.68 11.61 7.78
C LYS A 34 16.05 10.23 7.92
N TYR A 35 16.85 9.22 8.26
CA TYR A 35 16.36 7.86 8.52
C TYR A 35 15.39 7.83 9.72
N ILE A 36 15.76 8.47 10.84
CA ILE A 36 14.93 8.52 12.04
C ILE A 36 13.61 9.24 11.77
N LEU A 37 13.63 10.38 11.09
CA LEU A 37 12.41 11.11 10.71
C LEU A 37 11.51 10.29 9.77
N SER A 38 12.12 9.51 8.86
CA SER A 38 11.38 8.57 8.01
C SER A 38 10.71 7.46 8.83
N SER A 39 11.45 6.87 9.78
CA SER A 39 10.95 5.86 10.71
C SER A 39 9.82 6.40 11.60
N LEU A 40 9.95 7.62 12.10
CA LEU A 40 8.90 8.31 12.87
C LEU A 40 7.66 8.54 12.02
N GLY A 41 7.82 8.96 10.76
CA GLY A 41 6.70 9.09 9.82
C GLY A 41 5.95 7.79 9.62
N LYS A 42 6.67 6.67 9.50
CA LYS A 42 6.06 5.33 9.39
C LYS A 42 5.30 4.95 10.66
N LYS A 43 5.91 5.12 11.84
CA LYS A 43 5.26 4.86 13.14
C LYS A 43 4.01 5.72 13.34
N TRP A 44 4.05 6.99 12.95
CA TRP A 44 2.91 7.91 12.97
C TRP A 44 1.77 7.43 12.06
N GLN A 45 2.09 7.00 10.83
CA GLN A 45 1.11 6.44 9.89
C GLN A 45 0.47 5.17 10.46
N ASP A 46 1.27 4.26 11.00
CA ASP A 46 0.78 2.99 11.54
C ASP A 46 -0.09 3.19 12.79
N ALA A 47 0.28 4.15 13.65
CA ALA A 47 -0.53 4.54 14.80
C ALA A 47 -1.91 5.06 14.36
N ARG A 48 -1.98 5.89 13.31
CA ARG A 48 -3.26 6.34 12.72
C ARG A 48 -4.09 5.20 12.15
N CYS A 49 -3.46 4.24 11.48
CA CYS A 49 -4.17 3.06 10.98
C CYS A 49 -4.75 2.22 12.13
N ARG A 50 -3.98 1.98 13.20
CA ARG A 50 -4.47 1.28 14.40
C ARG A 50 -5.61 2.03 15.08
N LEU A 51 -5.47 3.35 15.19
CA LEU A 51 -6.51 4.23 15.75
C LEU A 51 -7.83 4.09 14.97
N PHE A 52 -7.77 4.26 13.65
CA PHE A 52 -8.97 4.14 12.80
C PHE A 52 -9.60 2.75 12.93
N LYS A 53 -8.81 1.68 12.85
CA LYS A 53 -9.32 0.30 13.00
C LYS A 53 -10.00 0.05 14.35
N LYS A 54 -9.50 0.68 15.43
CA LYS A 54 -10.01 0.46 16.79
C LYS A 54 -11.30 1.25 17.06
N PHE A 55 -11.36 2.50 16.62
CA PHE A 55 -12.42 3.44 17.02
C PHE A 55 -13.46 3.70 15.92
N TYR A 56 -13.12 3.59 14.65
CA TYR A 56 -14.08 3.79 13.57
C TYR A 56 -14.94 2.54 13.35
N LYS A 57 -16.26 2.73 13.24
CA LYS A 57 -17.28 1.69 13.12
C LYS A 57 -18.06 1.90 11.83
N TRP A 58 -17.95 0.96 10.89
CA TRP A 58 -18.61 1.07 9.59
C TRP A 58 -20.13 0.89 9.66
N ASP A 59 -20.61 0.26 10.72
CA ASP A 59 -22.02 0.06 11.06
C ASP A 59 -22.69 1.29 11.66
N LEU A 60 -21.91 2.29 12.11
CA LEU A 60 -22.42 3.57 12.61
C LEU A 60 -22.43 4.64 11.52
N SER A 61 -23.32 5.62 11.68
CA SER A 61 -23.33 6.83 10.84
C SER A 61 -22.04 7.65 11.00
N LEU A 62 -21.83 8.60 10.09
CA LEU A 62 -20.67 9.49 10.17
C LEU A 62 -20.72 10.33 11.45
N GLU A 63 -21.90 10.85 11.77
CA GLU A 63 -22.19 11.71 12.92
C GLU A 63 -21.90 10.97 14.24
N GLU A 64 -22.36 9.72 14.37
CA GLU A 64 -22.07 8.89 15.53
C GLU A 64 -20.57 8.59 15.66
N ASN A 65 -19.90 8.28 14.56
CA ASN A 65 -18.45 8.07 14.55
C ASN A 65 -17.66 9.33 14.95
N LEU A 66 -18.15 10.52 14.61
CA LEU A 66 -17.51 11.78 14.99
C LEU A 66 -17.61 12.03 16.50
N GLN A 67 -18.72 11.64 17.13
CA GLN A 67 -18.89 11.73 18.59
C GLN A 67 -18.10 10.65 19.34
N TYR A 68 -17.80 9.52 18.70
CA TYR A 68 -17.07 8.40 19.30
C TYR A 68 -15.54 8.57 19.20
N TYR A 69 -14.99 9.66 19.77
CA TYR A 69 -13.55 9.92 19.76
C TYR A 69 -12.83 9.35 20.99
N PRO A 70 -11.58 8.85 20.84
CA PRO A 70 -10.78 8.42 21.97
C PRO A 70 -10.37 9.59 22.87
N ARG A 71 -10.47 9.40 24.20
CA ARG A 71 -10.10 10.41 25.22
C ARG A 71 -8.69 11.00 25.06
N SER A 72 -7.76 10.26 24.47
CA SER A 72 -6.38 10.71 24.21
C SER A 72 -6.24 11.64 23.00
N ILE A 73 -7.32 11.91 22.27
CA ILE A 73 -7.34 12.73 21.07
C ILE A 73 -8.40 13.82 21.26
N ASN A 74 -8.04 15.05 20.91
CA ASN A 74 -8.98 16.16 20.90
C ASN A 74 -10.05 15.96 19.80
N GLU A 75 -11.27 16.40 20.07
CA GLU A 75 -12.43 16.24 19.18
C GLU A 75 -12.20 16.83 17.78
N ASP A 76 -11.73 18.07 17.66
CA ASP A 76 -11.44 18.70 16.36
C ASP A 76 -10.41 17.90 15.55
N HIS A 77 -9.42 17.35 16.24
CA HIS A 77 -8.41 16.50 15.62
C HIS A 77 -8.99 15.18 15.11
N TRP A 78 -9.92 14.58 15.85
CA TRP A 78 -10.63 13.38 15.42
C TRP A 78 -11.54 13.68 14.22
N THR A 79 -12.28 14.78 14.28
CA THR A 79 -13.18 15.23 13.21
C THR A 79 -12.43 15.40 11.88
N ILE A 80 -11.32 16.14 11.89
CA ILE A 80 -10.47 16.31 10.69
C ILE A 80 -10.00 14.94 10.16
N PHE A 81 -9.62 14.03 11.06
CA PHE A 81 -9.12 12.71 10.68
C PHE A 81 -10.17 11.80 10.04
N VAL A 82 -11.37 11.75 10.62
CA VAL A 82 -12.49 10.95 10.09
C VAL A 82 -13.00 11.54 8.79
N GLN A 83 -13.16 12.86 8.70
CA GLN A 83 -13.57 13.54 7.47
C GLN A 83 -12.57 13.27 6.33
N TYR A 84 -11.27 13.38 6.58
CA TYR A 84 -10.23 13.04 5.60
C TYR A 84 -10.36 11.61 5.06
N ARG A 85 -10.66 10.63 5.94
CA ARG A 85 -10.85 9.22 5.59
C ARG A 85 -12.11 8.97 4.77
N ARG A 86 -13.13 9.81 4.92
CA ARG A 86 -14.41 9.76 4.21
C ARG A 86 -14.47 10.61 2.94
N LYS A 87 -13.42 11.36 2.61
CA LYS A 87 -13.28 12.01 1.30
C LYS A 87 -13.30 10.95 0.20
N THR A 88 -14.04 11.21 -0.88
CA THR A 88 -14.20 10.31 -2.03
C THR A 88 -12.84 9.81 -2.55
N ASP A 89 -11.91 10.72 -2.86
CA ASP A 89 -10.54 10.37 -3.29
C ASP A 89 -9.81 9.43 -2.35
N THR A 90 -10.00 9.58 -1.03
CA THR A 90 -9.33 8.74 -0.03
C THR A 90 -9.95 7.35 -0.02
N MET A 91 -11.26 7.25 -0.15
CA MET A 91 -12.00 5.99 -0.23
C MET A 91 -11.65 5.24 -1.52
N GLU A 92 -11.71 5.90 -2.68
CA GLU A 92 -11.32 5.31 -3.96
C GLU A 92 -9.88 4.77 -3.96
N LYS A 93 -8.94 5.53 -3.37
CA LYS A 93 -7.56 5.06 -3.17
C LYS A 93 -7.48 3.85 -2.25
N ALA A 94 -8.30 3.80 -1.20
CA ALA A 94 -8.34 2.68 -0.27
C ALA A 94 -8.91 1.42 -0.96
N ASP A 95 -9.99 1.54 -1.71
CA ASP A 95 -10.64 0.45 -2.44
C ASP A 95 -9.71 -0.10 -3.53
N LYS A 96 -9.09 0.79 -4.31
CA LYS A 96 -8.05 0.40 -5.28
C LYS A 96 -6.88 -0.32 -4.61
N ASN A 97 -6.45 0.12 -3.43
CA ASN A 97 -5.39 -0.55 -2.69
C ASN A 97 -5.84 -1.91 -2.13
N ALA A 98 -7.10 -2.08 -1.76
CA ALA A 98 -7.65 -3.36 -1.33
C ALA A 98 -7.69 -4.35 -2.50
N ALA A 99 -8.26 -3.96 -3.64
CA ALA A 99 -8.28 -4.76 -4.87
C ALA A 99 -6.87 -5.16 -5.32
N ASN A 100 -5.91 -4.22 -5.28
CA ASN A 100 -4.51 -4.51 -5.60
C ASN A 100 -3.88 -5.54 -4.66
N ARG A 101 -4.22 -5.52 -3.36
CA ARG A 101 -3.70 -6.48 -2.38
C ARG A 101 -4.28 -7.87 -2.58
N GLU A 102 -5.57 -7.95 -2.90
CA GLU A 102 -6.25 -9.19 -3.23
C GLU A 102 -5.60 -9.85 -4.44
N MET A 103 -5.44 -9.12 -5.54
CA MET A 103 -4.74 -9.61 -6.75
C MET A 103 -3.30 -10.07 -6.46
N TYR A 104 -2.56 -9.31 -5.65
CA TYR A 104 -1.22 -9.70 -5.24
C TYR A 104 -1.21 -11.01 -4.42
N SER A 105 -2.18 -11.18 -3.50
CA SER A 105 -2.29 -12.40 -2.70
C SER A 105 -2.63 -13.64 -3.53
N ILE A 106 -3.21 -13.47 -4.71
CA ILE A 106 -3.57 -14.56 -5.61
C ILE A 106 -2.42 -14.85 -6.60
N CYS A 107 -1.64 -13.85 -7.01
CA CYS A 107 -0.69 -14.01 -8.13
C CYS A 107 0.77 -14.09 -7.71
N HIS A 108 1.09 -13.82 -6.44
CA HIS A 108 2.48 -13.76 -5.97
C HIS A 108 3.01 -15.12 -5.51
N LYS A 109 4.31 -15.33 -5.71
CA LYS A 109 5.09 -16.42 -5.12
C LYS A 109 6.09 -15.84 -4.14
N LYS A 110 6.37 -16.56 -3.08
CA LYS A 110 7.44 -16.20 -2.13
C LYS A 110 8.81 -16.25 -2.83
N SER A 111 9.83 -15.72 -2.18
CA SER A 111 11.21 -15.71 -2.69
C SER A 111 11.74 -17.10 -3.01
N ASP A 112 11.32 -18.12 -2.26
CA ASP A 112 11.63 -19.54 -2.46
C ASP A 112 10.83 -20.20 -3.60
N ARG A 113 10.04 -19.43 -4.35
CA ARG A 113 9.15 -19.87 -5.44
C ARG A 113 7.94 -20.70 -5.00
N SER A 114 7.70 -20.87 -3.71
CA SER A 114 6.45 -21.44 -3.20
C SER A 114 5.28 -20.45 -3.35
N PHE A 115 4.05 -20.97 -3.37
CA PHE A 115 2.86 -20.13 -3.42
C PHE A 115 2.61 -19.46 -2.06
N VAL A 116 2.05 -18.25 -2.09
CA VAL A 116 1.73 -17.50 -0.86
C VAL A 116 0.58 -18.13 -0.06
N ASN A 117 -0.38 -18.75 -0.75
CA ASN A 117 -1.52 -19.50 -0.21
C ASN A 117 -2.02 -20.54 -1.24
N ASP A 118 -3.00 -21.36 -0.85
CA ASP A 118 -3.57 -22.40 -1.74
C ASP A 118 -4.39 -21.81 -2.88
N GLU A 119 -5.04 -20.66 -2.67
CA GLU A 119 -5.79 -19.96 -3.71
C GLU A 119 -4.87 -19.54 -4.87
N ALA A 120 -3.70 -19.00 -4.56
CA ALA A 120 -2.69 -18.64 -5.55
C ALA A 120 -2.19 -19.84 -6.34
N LYS A 121 -2.04 -20.99 -5.67
CA LYS A 121 -1.68 -22.25 -6.32
C LYS A 121 -2.77 -22.71 -7.29
N GLU A 122 -4.03 -22.61 -6.89
CA GLU A 122 -5.15 -23.06 -7.72
C GLU A 122 -5.37 -22.16 -8.93
N LYS A 123 -5.34 -20.84 -8.73
CA LYS A 123 -5.39 -19.85 -9.82
C LYS A 123 -4.23 -20.01 -10.81
N TYR A 124 -3.04 -20.35 -10.33
CA TYR A 124 -1.92 -20.69 -11.21
C TYR A 124 -2.19 -21.93 -12.08
N LYS A 125 -2.78 -22.99 -11.53
CA LYS A 125 -3.16 -24.18 -12.31
C LYS A 125 -4.21 -23.84 -13.37
N GLN A 126 -5.24 -23.07 -12.98
CA GLN A 126 -6.27 -22.60 -13.92
C GLN A 126 -5.65 -21.84 -15.08
N LEU A 127 -4.70 -20.94 -14.80
CA LEU A 127 -3.97 -20.21 -15.83
C LEU A 127 -3.21 -21.14 -16.77
N GLN A 128 -2.46 -22.11 -16.24
CA GLN A 128 -1.71 -23.06 -17.07
C GLN A 128 -2.64 -23.89 -17.97
N ALA A 129 -3.79 -24.33 -17.43
CA ALA A 129 -4.79 -25.05 -18.21
C ALA A 129 -5.39 -24.17 -19.32
N GLU A 130 -5.65 -22.90 -19.04
CA GLU A 130 -6.24 -21.97 -20.00
C GLU A 130 -5.25 -21.56 -21.10
N ILE A 131 -3.97 -21.38 -20.77
CA ILE A 131 -2.89 -21.17 -21.76
C ILE A 131 -2.84 -22.35 -22.75
N GLY A 132 -3.05 -23.57 -22.26
CA GLY A 132 -3.13 -24.76 -23.10
C GLY A 132 -4.32 -24.76 -24.07
N LYS A 133 -5.38 -23.98 -23.81
CA LYS A 133 -6.58 -23.89 -24.67
C LYS A 133 -6.53 -22.73 -25.66
N THR A 134 -6.19 -21.53 -25.19
CA THR A 134 -6.33 -20.31 -25.99
C THR A 134 -5.07 -19.99 -26.81
N HIS A 135 -3.95 -20.68 -26.58
CA HIS A 135 -2.62 -20.41 -27.17
C HIS A 135 -2.13 -18.95 -27.05
N SER A 136 -2.87 -18.10 -26.32
CA SER A 136 -2.63 -16.68 -26.09
C SER A 136 -2.52 -16.45 -24.59
N PRO A 137 -1.30 -16.22 -24.07
CA PRO A 137 -1.08 -16.00 -22.64
C PRO A 137 -1.91 -14.83 -22.08
N ASN A 138 -2.13 -13.78 -22.88
CA ASN A 138 -2.89 -12.61 -22.46
C ASN A 138 -4.39 -12.90 -22.34
N GLU A 139 -4.95 -13.67 -23.28
CA GLU A 139 -6.36 -14.06 -23.23
C GLU A 139 -6.61 -15.02 -22.07
N ALA A 140 -5.75 -16.02 -21.89
CA ALA A 140 -5.80 -16.93 -20.73
C ALA A 140 -5.73 -16.16 -19.40
N PHE A 141 -4.87 -15.13 -19.32
CA PHE A 141 -4.78 -14.29 -18.15
C PHE A 141 -6.08 -13.54 -17.87
N VAL A 142 -6.67 -12.88 -18.89
CA VAL A 142 -7.94 -12.16 -18.74
C VAL A 142 -9.08 -13.11 -18.37
N ASN A 143 -9.09 -14.35 -18.85
CA ASN A 143 -10.10 -15.35 -18.49
C ASN A 143 -10.01 -15.77 -17.01
N VAL A 144 -8.80 -15.87 -16.44
CA VAL A 144 -8.59 -16.36 -15.06
C VAL A 144 -8.62 -15.23 -14.02
N PHE A 145 -8.10 -14.05 -14.37
CA PHE A 145 -7.90 -12.93 -13.45
C PHE A 145 -8.76 -11.69 -13.78
N GLY A 146 -9.42 -11.68 -14.94
CA GLY A 146 -10.15 -10.51 -15.43
C GLY A 146 -9.24 -9.49 -16.15
N LYS A 147 -9.86 -8.41 -16.65
CA LYS A 147 -9.14 -7.32 -17.31
C LYS A 147 -8.32 -6.52 -16.29
N GLU A 148 -7.01 -6.44 -16.50
CA GLU A 148 -6.11 -5.57 -15.73
C GLU A 148 -5.98 -4.19 -16.38
N HIS A 149 -5.71 -3.14 -15.59
CA HIS A 149 -5.52 -1.80 -16.14
C HIS A 149 -4.22 -1.71 -16.96
N PRO A 150 -4.26 -1.11 -18.17
CA PRO A 150 -3.22 -1.22 -19.21
C PRO A 150 -1.84 -0.60 -18.91
N ALA A 151 -1.56 -0.18 -17.67
CA ALA A 151 -0.29 0.43 -17.29
C ALA A 151 0.55 -0.41 -16.31
N TYR A 152 0.00 -1.48 -15.73
CA TYR A 152 0.71 -2.30 -14.75
C TYR A 152 0.26 -3.75 -14.88
N VAL A 153 1.07 -4.60 -15.52
CA VAL A 153 0.89 -6.06 -15.43
C VAL A 153 1.49 -6.53 -14.12
N ARG A 154 0.68 -6.81 -13.09
CA ARG A 154 1.18 -7.09 -11.73
C ARG A 154 1.20 -8.55 -11.35
N CYS A 155 0.84 -9.43 -12.27
CA CYS A 155 0.58 -10.81 -11.94
C CYS A 155 1.40 -11.71 -12.87
N MET A 156 2.45 -12.29 -12.28
CA MET A 156 3.38 -13.25 -12.88
C MET A 156 4.35 -12.70 -13.93
N ARG A 157 5.65 -13.01 -13.74
CA ARG A 157 6.75 -12.84 -14.70
C ARG A 157 6.56 -13.61 -16.04
N LEU A 158 5.34 -14.05 -16.34
CA LEU A 158 4.96 -14.75 -17.56
C LEU A 158 4.32 -13.83 -18.60
N GLY A 159 4.03 -12.56 -18.25
CA GLY A 159 3.83 -11.52 -19.25
C GLY A 159 5.17 -11.05 -19.83
N ILE A 160 5.15 -10.57 -21.07
CA ILE A 160 6.30 -9.90 -21.69
C ILE A 160 6.77 -8.78 -20.75
N THR A 161 7.91 -9.00 -20.10
CA THR A 161 8.60 -8.01 -19.28
C THR A 161 9.12 -6.93 -20.24
N PRO A 162 9.12 -5.63 -19.90
CA PRO A 162 9.70 -4.60 -20.79
C PRO A 162 11.12 -4.94 -21.27
N SER A 163 11.91 -5.65 -20.46
CA SER A 163 13.24 -6.17 -20.84
C SER A 163 13.24 -7.22 -21.95
N GLN A 164 12.12 -7.90 -22.20
CA GLN A 164 11.92 -8.83 -23.33
C GLN A 164 11.52 -8.10 -24.62
N ILE A 165 11.13 -6.82 -24.54
CA ILE A 165 10.85 -5.96 -25.70
C ILE A 165 12.15 -5.27 -26.17
N THR A 166 13.09 -5.02 -25.25
CA THR A 166 14.31 -4.24 -25.53
C THR A 166 15.56 -5.08 -25.80
N THR A 167 15.46 -6.37 -26.09
CA THR A 167 16.57 -7.09 -26.74
C THR A 167 16.53 -6.76 -28.23
N SER A 168 17.02 -5.56 -28.58
CA SER A 168 17.41 -5.24 -29.94
C SER A 168 18.45 -6.26 -30.39
N THR A 169 18.13 -6.95 -31.46
CA THR A 169 19.03 -7.77 -32.26
C THR A 169 20.16 -6.87 -32.75
N SER A 170 21.30 -6.88 -32.06
CA SER A 170 22.56 -6.45 -32.68
C SER A 170 23.04 -7.60 -33.55
N HIS A 171 22.54 -7.66 -34.78
CA HIS A 171 23.21 -8.42 -35.83
C HIS A 171 24.53 -7.72 -36.17
N SER A 172 25.60 -8.50 -36.13
CA SER A 172 26.93 -8.14 -36.62
C SER A 172 26.89 -7.71 -38.08
N ALA A 173 27.69 -6.70 -38.40
CA ALA A 173 28.50 -6.64 -39.61
C ALA A 173 29.89 -6.13 -39.20
#